data_AF-A0A356XG04-F1
#
_entry.id   AF-A0A356XG04-F1
#
_cell.length_a   1.000
_cell.length_b   1.000
_cell.length_c   1.000
_cell.angle_alpha   90.00
_cell.angle_beta   90.00
_cell.angle_gamma   90.00
#
_symmetry.space_group_name_H-M   'P 1'
#
loop_
_entity.id
_entity.type
_entity.pdbx_description
1 polymer ?
#
loop_
_entity_poly.entity_id
_entity_poly.type
_entity_poly.pdbx_seq_one_letter_code
_entity_poly.pdbx_strand_id
1 'polypeptide(L)'
;MEFMKVSSDGWNFEEEGTGKRMVPFGANFFFPYSKDGKNKKSLMIMTSPEWDCEEIRKAFHVAAECRMNIMKVFFPLPALLPDPQPGPGAVLNPDLVPSYPERLAFLFQVARETGVYISLSLAEWGMGGAKWFHDGGEFFGNPEGDGVDSFAILRDFWRQTAEMLKDEPALFSYNLAVEPKFPPKII
;
A
#
# COMPACT_ATOMS: atom_id res chain seq x y z
N MET A 1 17.50 -6.22 -8.80
CA MET A 1 16.51 -6.87 -7.90
C MET A 1 15.77 -7.91 -8.71
N GLU A 2 15.36 -9.00 -8.07
CA GLU A 2 14.57 -10.09 -8.68
C GLU A 2 13.23 -10.22 -7.97
N PHE A 3 12.24 -10.81 -8.64
CA PHE A 3 10.99 -11.19 -7.99
C PHE A 3 11.26 -12.09 -6.80
N MET A 4 10.55 -11.83 -5.70
CA MET A 4 10.51 -12.75 -4.57
C MET A 4 9.42 -13.79 -4.80
N LYS A 5 9.74 -15.05 -4.52
CA LYS A 5 8.77 -16.13 -4.41
C LYS A 5 8.83 -16.78 -3.04
N VAL A 6 7.77 -17.47 -2.67
CA VAL A 6 7.79 -18.39 -1.53
C VAL A 6 8.61 -19.61 -1.94
N SER A 7 9.57 -20.01 -1.11
CA SER A 7 10.38 -21.20 -1.34
C SER A 7 9.51 -22.46 -1.42
N SER A 8 10.02 -23.51 -2.06
CA SER A 8 9.29 -24.78 -2.24
C SER A 8 8.92 -25.48 -0.93
N ASP A 9 9.65 -25.20 0.16
CA ASP A 9 9.33 -25.69 1.50
C ASP A 9 8.22 -24.89 2.20
N GLY A 10 7.82 -23.74 1.66
CA GLY A 10 6.78 -22.87 2.21
C GLY A 10 7.22 -22.03 3.43
N TRP A 11 8.49 -22.06 3.84
CA TRP A 11 8.96 -21.43 5.08
C TRP A 11 9.78 -20.16 4.87
N ASN A 12 10.24 -19.89 3.65
CA ASN A 12 11.13 -18.76 3.35
C ASN A 12 10.69 -18.00 2.09
N PHE A 13 11.32 -16.85 1.89
CA PHE A 13 11.30 -16.14 0.61
C PHE A 13 12.63 -16.36 -0.09
N GLU A 14 12.61 -16.42 -1.42
CA GLU A 14 13.81 -16.54 -2.24
C GLU A 14 13.70 -15.73 -3.53
N GLU A 15 14.86 -15.26 -4.00
CA GLU A 15 15.02 -14.67 -5.34
C GLU A 15 14.66 -15.70 -6.41
N GLU A 16 13.77 -15.33 -7.33
CA GLU A 16 13.23 -16.26 -8.33
C GLU A 16 14.31 -16.92 -9.19
N GLY A 17 15.30 -16.14 -9.64
CA GLY A 17 16.34 -16.58 -10.57
C GLY A 17 17.54 -17.23 -9.88
N THR A 18 17.93 -16.76 -8.69
CA THR A 18 19.12 -17.30 -7.98
C THR A 18 18.78 -18.35 -6.91
N GLY A 19 17.55 -18.38 -6.40
CA GLY A 19 17.17 -19.19 -5.23
C GLY A 19 17.79 -18.69 -3.91
N LYS A 20 18.39 -17.50 -3.91
CA LYS A 20 18.97 -16.93 -2.69
C LYS A 20 17.87 -16.59 -1.70
N ARG A 21 17.98 -17.15 -0.49
CA ARG A 21 17.03 -16.90 0.60
C ARG A 21 17.08 -15.47 1.09
N MET A 22 15.92 -14.94 1.41
CA MET A 22 15.73 -13.63 2.03
C MET A 22 14.89 -13.78 3.30
N VAL A 23 15.37 -13.20 4.40
CA VAL A 23 14.59 -13.02 5.63
C VAL A 23 14.06 -11.58 5.63
N PRO A 24 12.73 -11.37 5.65
CA PRO A 24 12.14 -10.04 5.79
C PRO A 24 12.68 -9.30 7.01
N PHE A 25 13.37 -8.19 6.80
CA PHE A 25 13.84 -7.31 7.85
C PHE A 25 13.61 -5.87 7.41
N GLY A 26 12.70 -5.18 8.09
CA GLY A 26 12.17 -3.94 7.56
C GLY A 26 11.36 -3.13 8.55
N ALA A 27 10.77 -2.06 8.05
CA ALA A 27 9.96 -1.15 8.84
C ALA A 27 8.67 -0.74 8.11
N ASN A 28 7.72 -0.28 8.91
CA ASN A 28 6.57 0.47 8.43
C ASN A 28 7.06 1.85 7.96
N PHE A 29 6.73 2.22 6.73
CA PHE A 29 7.03 3.54 6.19
C PHE A 29 6.01 4.53 6.73
N PHE A 30 6.30 5.02 7.93
CA PHE A 30 5.46 5.92 8.71
C PHE A 30 6.36 6.96 9.36
N PHE A 31 6.23 8.23 8.98
CA PHE A 31 6.92 9.32 9.67
C PHE A 31 6.15 10.64 9.56
N PRO A 32 6.23 11.53 10.57
CA PRO A 32 5.49 12.79 10.57
C PRO A 32 5.91 13.63 9.38
N TYR A 33 4.96 13.91 8.50
CA TYR A 33 5.20 14.69 7.32
C TYR A 33 4.83 16.15 7.57
N SER A 34 5.74 16.88 8.19
CA SER A 34 5.65 18.34 8.24
C SER A 34 7.01 18.97 8.48
N LYS A 35 7.35 19.96 7.64
CA LYS A 35 8.56 20.78 7.81
C LYS A 35 8.58 21.56 9.13
N ASP A 36 7.41 21.79 9.74
CA ASP A 36 7.26 22.49 11.02
C ASP A 36 7.03 21.56 12.23
N GLY A 37 7.02 20.23 12.02
CA GLY A 37 6.76 19.23 13.05
C GLY A 37 5.32 19.18 13.59
N LYS A 38 4.38 19.94 13.01
CA LYS A 38 3.00 20.05 13.51
C LYS A 38 2.02 19.08 12.86
N ASN A 39 2.29 18.59 11.66
CA ASN A 39 1.43 17.62 10.99
C ASN A 39 1.88 16.20 11.32
N LYS A 40 1.21 15.60 12.31
CA LYS A 40 1.50 14.24 12.81
C LYS A 40 0.88 13.12 11.97
N LYS A 41 0.40 13.42 10.75
CA LYS A 41 -0.28 12.44 9.89
C LYS A 41 0.71 11.60 9.09
N SER A 42 1.34 10.68 9.80
CA SER A 42 2.48 9.89 9.35
C SER A 42 2.15 8.68 8.46
N LEU A 43 0.87 8.34 8.28
CA LEU A 43 0.39 7.30 7.35
C LEU A 43 0.13 7.79 5.93
N MET A 44 0.21 9.10 5.68
CA MET A 44 -0.24 9.71 4.43
C MET A 44 0.88 9.92 3.41
N ILE A 45 2.01 9.23 3.48
CA ILE A 45 3.13 9.49 2.55
C ILE A 45 2.64 9.45 1.09
N MET A 46 1.82 8.45 0.75
CA MET A 46 1.25 8.31 -0.59
C MET A 46 0.21 9.37 -0.96
N THR A 47 -0.43 10.02 0.00
CA THR A 47 -1.57 10.93 -0.23
C THR A 47 -1.35 12.32 0.36
N SER A 48 -0.16 12.62 0.86
CA SER A 48 0.20 13.89 1.46
C SER A 48 0.18 14.98 0.39
N PRO A 49 -0.44 16.14 0.65
CA PRO A 49 -0.34 17.29 -0.25
C PRO A 49 1.11 17.74 -0.46
N GLU A 50 1.93 17.60 0.58
CA GLU A 50 3.37 17.82 0.48
C GLU A 50 4.03 16.51 0.02
N TRP A 51 4.59 16.51 -1.20
CA TRP A 51 5.35 15.39 -1.77
C TRP A 51 6.81 15.79 -1.98
N ASP A 52 7.71 15.17 -1.23
CA ASP A 52 9.13 15.51 -1.05
C ASP A 52 9.92 14.25 -1.36
N CYS A 53 10.34 14.18 -2.62
CA CYS A 53 11.12 13.10 -3.17
C CYS A 53 12.43 12.88 -2.40
N GLU A 54 13.03 13.94 -1.85
CA GLU A 54 14.33 13.84 -1.18
C GLU A 54 14.21 13.18 0.19
N GLU A 55 13.20 13.53 0.99
CA GLU A 55 12.98 12.85 2.27
C GLU A 55 12.58 11.38 2.08
N ILE A 56 11.79 11.07 1.05
CA ILE A 56 11.48 9.67 0.69
C ILE A 56 12.76 8.93 0.31
N ARG A 57 13.59 9.49 -0.59
CA ARG A 57 14.84 8.87 -1.03
C ARG A 57 15.79 8.64 0.15
N LYS A 58 15.95 9.65 1.00
CA LYS A 58 16.76 9.58 2.22
C LYS A 58 16.30 8.46 3.15
N ALA A 59 14.99 8.29 3.34
CA ALA A 59 14.49 7.23 4.20
C ALA A 59 14.81 5.82 3.67
N PHE A 60 14.73 5.59 2.35
CA PHE A 60 15.15 4.33 1.74
C PHE A 60 16.67 4.10 1.82
N HIS A 61 17.49 5.14 1.64
CA HIS A 61 18.94 5.03 1.84
C HIS A 61 19.27 4.66 3.28
N VAL A 62 18.66 5.33 4.27
CA VAL A 62 18.86 5.02 5.68
C VAL A 62 18.41 3.59 6.01
N ALA A 63 17.29 3.13 5.44
CA ALA A 63 16.85 1.75 5.58
C ALA A 63 17.93 0.77 5.06
N ALA A 64 18.47 1.02 3.87
CA ALA A 64 19.54 0.20 3.28
C ALA A 64 20.84 0.22 4.11
N GLU A 65 21.24 1.38 4.63
CA GLU A 65 22.38 1.53 5.55
C GLU A 65 22.18 0.73 6.85
N CYS A 66 20.95 0.70 7.35
CA CYS A 66 20.52 -0.13 8.49
C CYS A 66 20.35 -1.61 8.13
N ARG A 67 20.70 -2.02 6.90
CA ARG A 67 20.54 -3.39 6.38
C ARG A 67 19.09 -3.88 6.30
N MET A 68 18.12 -2.98 6.37
CA MET A 68 16.73 -3.32 6.06
C MET A 68 16.61 -3.66 4.57
N ASN A 69 15.76 -4.63 4.26
CA ASN A 69 15.53 -5.10 2.90
C ASN A 69 14.06 -4.95 2.47
N ILE A 70 13.17 -4.53 3.36
CA ILE A 70 11.76 -4.26 3.05
C ILE A 70 11.28 -2.97 3.71
N MET A 71 10.49 -2.19 2.99
CA MET A 71 9.68 -1.10 3.53
C MET A 71 8.19 -1.36 3.26
N LYS A 72 7.36 -1.29 4.31
CA LYS A 72 5.90 -1.41 4.17
C LYS A 72 5.28 -0.03 3.95
N VAL A 73 4.70 0.19 2.77
CA VAL A 73 4.07 1.46 2.36
C VAL A 73 2.55 1.32 2.50
N PHE A 74 1.91 2.34 3.07
CA PHE A 74 0.47 2.35 3.30
C PHE A 74 -0.29 3.14 2.25
N PHE A 75 -1.45 2.61 1.88
CA PHE A 75 -2.48 3.25 1.09
C PHE A 75 -3.65 3.62 2.01
N PRO A 76 -3.70 4.87 2.51
CA PRO A 76 -4.81 5.32 3.34
C PRO A 76 -6.08 5.41 2.49
N LEU A 77 -7.02 4.49 2.75
CA LEU A 77 -8.24 4.30 1.99
C LEU A 77 -9.01 5.60 1.71
N PRO A 78 -9.40 6.42 2.71
CA PRO A 78 -10.23 7.61 2.46
C PRO A 78 -9.50 8.74 1.72
N ALA A 79 -8.17 8.73 1.68
CA ALA A 79 -7.40 9.74 0.96
C ALA A 79 -7.07 9.29 -0.47
N LEU A 80 -7.02 7.98 -0.71
CA LEU A 80 -6.72 7.39 -2.00
C LEU A 80 -7.98 7.16 -2.85
N LEU A 81 -9.08 6.78 -2.22
CA LEU A 81 -10.38 6.56 -2.84
C LEU A 81 -11.37 7.60 -2.29
N PRO A 82 -11.85 8.56 -3.11
CA PRO A 82 -12.80 9.58 -2.69
C PRO A 82 -14.03 9.00 -2.00
N ASP A 83 -14.62 9.80 -1.12
CA ASP A 83 -15.87 9.50 -0.45
C ASP A 83 -16.90 10.61 -0.75
N PRO A 84 -17.98 10.35 -1.50
CA PRO A 84 -18.36 9.04 -2.06
C PRO A 84 -17.49 8.62 -3.27
N GLN A 85 -17.46 7.32 -3.57
CA GLN A 85 -16.94 6.83 -4.85
C GLN A 85 -17.88 7.27 -5.99
N PRO A 86 -17.36 7.86 -7.07
CA PRO A 86 -18.18 8.42 -8.15
C PRO A 86 -18.77 7.35 -9.10
N GLY A 87 -18.40 6.08 -8.96
CA GLY A 87 -18.86 4.99 -9.81
C GLY A 87 -18.76 3.62 -9.15
N PRO A 88 -19.15 2.54 -9.87
CA PRO A 88 -19.20 1.17 -9.34
C PRO A 88 -17.81 0.51 -9.21
N GLY A 89 -16.75 1.15 -9.71
CA GLY A 89 -15.37 0.69 -9.62
C GLY A 89 -14.50 1.67 -8.83
N ALA A 90 -13.26 1.28 -8.58
CA ALA A 90 -12.33 2.14 -7.87
C ALA A 90 -11.94 3.33 -8.75
N VAL A 91 -12.31 4.53 -8.31
CA VAL A 91 -11.79 5.77 -8.87
C VAL A 91 -10.80 6.33 -7.86
N LEU A 92 -9.54 6.38 -8.27
CA LEU A 92 -8.48 6.99 -7.48
C LEU A 92 -8.71 8.50 -7.37
N ASN A 93 -8.28 9.09 -6.26
CA ASN A 93 -8.39 10.51 -6.00
C ASN A 93 -7.69 11.33 -7.11
N PRO A 94 -8.46 12.07 -7.95
CA PRO A 94 -7.90 12.80 -9.09
C PRO A 94 -7.17 14.08 -8.66
N ASP A 95 -7.40 14.57 -7.44
CA ASP A 95 -6.81 15.81 -6.94
C ASP A 95 -5.40 15.61 -6.38
N LEU A 96 -4.90 14.36 -6.39
CA LEU A 96 -3.57 14.04 -5.92
C LEU A 96 -2.52 14.48 -6.95
N VAL A 97 -1.68 15.44 -6.59
CA VAL A 97 -0.57 15.93 -7.41
C VAL A 97 0.75 15.74 -6.65
N PRO A 98 1.75 15.02 -7.19
CA PRO A 98 1.68 14.12 -8.35
C PRO A 98 0.64 13.01 -8.15
N SER A 99 0.17 12.42 -9.25
CA SER A 99 -0.84 11.36 -9.23
C SER A 99 -0.35 10.09 -8.52
N TYR A 100 -1.28 9.21 -8.12
CA TYR A 100 -0.94 7.94 -7.49
C TYR A 100 0.03 7.07 -8.31
N PRO A 101 -0.17 6.87 -9.63
CA PRO A 101 0.79 6.14 -10.46
C PRO A 101 2.18 6.78 -10.48
N GLU A 102 2.28 8.11 -10.55
CA GLU A 102 3.57 8.82 -10.53
C GLU A 102 4.30 8.65 -9.20
N ARG A 103 3.57 8.74 -8.08
CA ARG A 103 4.12 8.51 -6.74
C ARG A 103 4.60 7.07 -6.56
N LEU A 104 3.84 6.09 -7.06
CA LEU A 104 4.26 4.67 -7.07
C LEU A 104 5.51 4.46 -7.90
N ALA A 105 5.54 5.00 -9.13
CA ALA A 105 6.69 4.88 -10.01
C ALA A 105 7.96 5.43 -9.36
N PHE A 106 7.86 6.57 -8.67
CA PHE A 106 8.95 7.14 -7.90
C PHE A 106 9.40 6.24 -6.74
N LEU A 107 8.47 5.72 -5.93
CA LEU A 107 8.82 4.81 -4.83
C LEU A 107 9.55 3.56 -5.32
N PHE A 108 9.06 2.94 -6.39
CA PHE A 108 9.70 1.75 -6.94
C PHE A 108 11.04 2.05 -7.62
N GLN A 109 11.20 3.24 -8.21
CA GLN A 109 12.52 3.70 -8.64
C GLN A 109 13.50 3.73 -7.46
N VAL A 110 13.14 4.39 -6.36
CA VAL A 110 14.00 4.49 -5.17
C VAL A 110 14.27 3.11 -4.55
N ALA A 111 13.26 2.22 -4.53
CA ALA A 111 13.41 0.84 -4.08
C ALA A 111 14.49 0.10 -4.87
N ARG A 112 14.47 0.22 -6.21
CA ARG A 112 15.49 -0.37 -7.10
C ARG A 112 16.88 0.21 -6.88
N GLU A 113 16.99 1.54 -6.70
CA GLU A 113 18.26 2.22 -6.44
C GLU A 113 18.91 1.78 -5.13
N THR A 114 18.10 1.45 -4.12
CA THR A 114 18.55 1.11 -2.76
C THR A 114 18.58 -0.39 -2.46
N GLY A 115 17.99 -1.23 -3.31
CA GLY A 115 17.87 -2.67 -3.08
C GLY A 115 16.88 -3.02 -1.97
N VAL A 116 15.98 -2.11 -1.62
CA VAL A 116 14.97 -2.28 -0.56
C VAL A 116 13.63 -2.56 -1.21
N TYR A 117 13.06 -3.73 -0.97
CA TYR A 117 11.76 -4.11 -1.51
C TYR A 117 10.60 -3.35 -0.86
N ILE A 118 9.45 -3.29 -1.54
CA ILE A 118 8.25 -2.62 -1.05
C ILE A 118 7.13 -3.63 -0.79
N SER A 119 6.53 -3.58 0.40
CA SER A 119 5.25 -4.24 0.70
C SER A 119 4.15 -3.19 0.70
N LEU A 120 3.14 -3.34 -0.15
CA LEU A 120 2.04 -2.38 -0.28
C LEU A 120 0.87 -2.81 0.61
N SER A 121 0.32 -1.90 1.40
CA SER A 121 -0.74 -2.24 2.35
C SER A 121 -1.88 -1.25 2.33
N LEU A 122 -3.10 -1.73 2.12
CA LEU A 122 -4.30 -0.91 2.26
C LEU A 122 -4.63 -0.69 3.74
N ALA A 123 -4.81 0.56 4.15
CA ALA A 123 -5.12 0.94 5.53
C ALA A 123 -6.37 1.80 5.58
N GLU A 124 -7.36 1.38 6.36
CA GLU A 124 -8.58 2.16 6.58
C GLU A 124 -8.53 2.97 7.89
N TRP A 125 -7.88 2.45 8.94
CA TRP A 125 -7.79 3.13 10.23
C TRP A 125 -6.83 4.33 10.23
N GLY A 126 -7.12 5.32 11.08
CA GLY A 126 -6.26 6.49 11.32
C GLY A 126 -6.68 7.79 10.62
N MET A 127 -7.74 7.78 9.80
CA MET A 127 -8.17 8.95 9.00
C MET A 127 -9.69 9.23 8.99
N GLY A 128 -10.47 8.57 9.84
CA GLY A 128 -11.93 8.82 9.98
C GLY A 128 -12.83 7.89 9.16
N GLY A 129 -12.24 6.93 8.43
CA GLY A 129 -12.94 5.94 7.61
C GLY A 129 -13.64 6.52 6.39
N ALA A 130 -13.82 5.71 5.35
CA ALA A 130 -14.64 6.09 4.20
C ALA A 130 -16.07 5.59 4.42
N LYS A 131 -17.07 6.45 4.32
CA LYS A 131 -18.48 6.09 4.54
C LYS A 131 -18.92 4.98 3.61
N TRP A 132 -18.62 5.08 2.32
CA TRP A 132 -18.97 4.04 1.33
C TRP A 132 -18.36 2.67 1.69
N PHE A 133 -17.21 2.64 2.37
CA PHE A 133 -16.55 1.39 2.77
C PHE A 133 -17.33 0.71 3.90
N HIS A 134 -17.72 1.47 4.93
CA HIS A 134 -18.50 0.92 6.05
C HIS A 134 -19.93 0.56 5.64
N ASP A 135 -20.61 1.46 4.91
CA ASP A 135 -21.95 1.20 4.37
C ASP A 135 -21.95 0.00 3.41
N GLY A 136 -20.85 -0.22 2.70
CA GLY A 136 -20.72 -1.27 1.70
C GLY A 136 -20.31 -2.65 2.23
N GLY A 137 -20.23 -2.84 3.55
CA GLY A 137 -19.85 -4.12 4.16
C GLY A 137 -18.35 -4.35 4.31
N GLU A 138 -17.57 -3.27 4.36
CA GLU A 138 -16.15 -3.26 4.67
C GLU A 138 -15.31 -4.16 3.74
N PHE A 139 -14.48 -5.05 4.28
CA PHE A 139 -13.67 -5.95 3.44
C PHE A 139 -14.47 -7.13 2.85
N PHE A 140 -15.72 -7.31 3.25
CA PHE A 140 -16.56 -8.46 2.86
C PHE A 140 -17.62 -8.12 1.83
N GLY A 141 -17.89 -6.83 1.61
CA GLY A 141 -18.87 -6.37 0.64
C GLY A 141 -20.30 -6.45 1.15
N ASN A 142 -21.25 -6.00 0.32
CA ASN A 142 -22.67 -6.00 0.65
C ASN A 142 -23.35 -7.22 0.02
N PRO A 143 -23.61 -8.30 0.77
CA PRO A 143 -24.19 -9.53 0.22
C PRO A 143 -25.65 -9.37 -0.24
N GLU A 144 -26.37 -8.37 0.28
CA GLU A 144 -27.78 -8.12 -0.05
C GLU A 144 -27.95 -7.38 -1.39
N GLY A 145 -26.89 -6.71 -1.88
CA GLY A 145 -26.82 -6.11 -3.21
C GLY A 145 -27.68 -4.85 -3.42
N ASP A 146 -28.27 -4.29 -2.37
CA ASP A 146 -29.17 -3.12 -2.41
C ASP A 146 -28.46 -1.77 -2.20
N GLY A 147 -27.13 -1.73 -2.30
CA GLY A 147 -26.32 -0.54 -2.08
C GLY A 147 -24.92 -0.61 -2.67
N VAL A 148 -24.01 0.20 -2.12
CA VAL A 148 -22.57 0.12 -2.47
C VAL A 148 -22.05 -1.26 -2.07
N ASP A 149 -21.22 -1.86 -2.92
CA ASP A 149 -20.43 -3.03 -2.58
C ASP A 149 -18.96 -2.61 -2.46
N SER A 150 -18.48 -2.50 -1.23
CA SER A 150 -17.10 -2.09 -0.95
C SER A 150 -16.10 -3.13 -1.45
N PHE A 151 -16.45 -4.42 -1.48
CA PHE A 151 -15.56 -5.47 -2.00
C PHE A 151 -15.35 -5.31 -3.51
N ALA A 152 -16.40 -4.97 -4.26
CA ALA A 152 -16.29 -4.71 -5.69
C ALA A 152 -15.31 -3.55 -5.99
N ILE A 153 -15.39 -2.47 -5.21
CA ILE A 153 -14.50 -1.30 -5.31
C ILE A 153 -13.06 -1.72 -4.94
N LEU A 154 -12.85 -2.37 -3.80
CA LEU A 154 -11.52 -2.77 -3.34
C LEU A 154 -10.85 -3.79 -4.28
N ARG A 155 -11.62 -4.72 -4.83
CA ARG A 155 -11.15 -5.67 -5.85
C ARG A 155 -10.69 -4.92 -7.10
N ASP A 156 -11.46 -3.94 -7.55
CA ASP A 156 -11.08 -3.15 -8.72
C ASP A 156 -9.82 -2.31 -8.46
N PHE A 157 -9.71 -1.70 -7.27
CA PHE A 157 -8.51 -0.99 -6.83
C PHE A 157 -7.25 -1.88 -6.88
N TRP A 158 -7.32 -3.08 -6.29
CA TRP A 158 -6.20 -4.01 -6.28
C TRP A 158 -5.89 -4.54 -7.67
N ARG A 159 -6.90 -4.75 -8.53
CA ARG A 159 -6.70 -5.15 -9.93
C ARG A 159 -5.93 -4.06 -10.70
N GLN A 160 -6.35 -2.79 -10.59
CA GLN A 160 -5.67 -1.67 -11.23
C GLN A 160 -4.22 -1.54 -10.72
N THR A 161 -4.01 -1.67 -9.41
CA THR A 161 -2.66 -1.63 -8.80
C THR A 161 -1.79 -2.80 -9.28
N ALA A 162 -2.35 -4.02 -9.33
CA ALA A 162 -1.63 -5.19 -9.80
C ALA A 162 -1.23 -5.10 -11.27
N GLU A 163 -2.10 -4.55 -12.13
CA GLU A 163 -1.77 -4.35 -13.54
C GLU A 163 -0.62 -3.35 -13.71
N MET A 164 -0.59 -2.27 -12.92
CA MET A 164 0.51 -1.28 -12.96
C MET A 164 1.86 -1.86 -12.52
N LEU A 165 1.85 -2.87 -11.64
CA LEU A 165 3.05 -3.37 -10.96
C LEU A 165 3.39 -4.82 -11.32
N LYS A 166 2.73 -5.40 -12.33
CA LYS A 166 2.88 -6.82 -12.70
C LYS A 166 4.32 -7.21 -13.03
N ASP A 167 5.10 -6.27 -13.57
CA ASP A 167 6.49 -6.47 -13.99
C ASP A 167 7.49 -5.80 -13.04
N GLU A 168 7.06 -5.42 -11.83
CA GLU A 168 7.91 -4.70 -10.86
C GLU A 168 8.65 -5.65 -9.91
N PRO A 169 9.97 -5.88 -10.09
CA PRO A 169 10.71 -6.82 -9.25
C PRO A 169 10.97 -6.30 -7.84
N ALA A 170 10.87 -4.99 -7.59
CA ALA A 170 11.03 -4.44 -6.24
C ALA A 170 9.76 -4.58 -5.38
N LEU A 171 8.65 -5.08 -5.92
CA LEU A 171 7.46 -5.42 -5.16
C LEU A 171 7.68 -6.73 -4.38
N PHE A 172 7.59 -6.65 -3.06
CA PHE A 172 7.64 -7.81 -2.18
C PHE A 172 6.29 -8.51 -2.05
N SER A 173 5.22 -7.75 -1.80
CA SER A 173 3.89 -8.30 -1.54
C SER A 173 2.81 -7.24 -1.62
N TYR A 174 1.60 -7.71 -1.91
CA TYR A 174 0.35 -7.00 -1.64
C TYR A 174 -0.23 -7.47 -0.30
N ASN A 175 -0.41 -6.55 0.63
CA ASN A 175 -1.09 -6.77 1.89
C ASN A 175 -2.50 -6.15 1.79
N LEU A 176 -3.49 -7.03 1.59
CA LEU A 176 -4.84 -6.64 1.17
C LEU A 176 -5.54 -5.68 2.15
N ALA A 177 -5.21 -5.77 3.45
CA ALA A 177 -5.78 -4.95 4.50
C ALA A 177 -4.88 -4.96 5.74
N VAL A 178 -4.65 -3.80 6.34
CA VAL A 178 -4.09 -3.75 7.70
C VAL A 178 -5.19 -4.10 8.70
N GLU A 179 -4.96 -5.18 9.45
CA GLU A 179 -5.80 -5.59 10.60
C GLU A 179 -7.31 -5.65 10.27
N PRO A 180 -7.73 -6.42 9.25
CA PRO A 180 -9.14 -6.52 8.91
C PRO A 180 -9.92 -7.08 10.10
N LYS A 181 -10.98 -6.37 10.48
CA LYS A 181 -11.93 -6.85 11.48
C LYS A 181 -12.88 -7.80 10.80
N PHE A 182 -12.84 -9.07 11.20
CA PHE A 182 -13.82 -10.03 10.74
C PHE A 182 -15.12 -9.85 11.53
N PRO A 183 -16.29 -9.93 10.89
CA PRO A 183 -17.55 -9.98 11.62
C PRO A 183 -17.49 -11.16 12.60
N PRO A 184 -18.03 -11.02 13.82
CA PRO A 184 -18.13 -12.15 14.74
C PRO A 184 -18.88 -13.27 14.02
N LYS A 185 -18.34 -14.51 14.07
CA LYS A 185 -19.01 -15.69 13.50
C LYS A 185 -20.46 -15.70 13.98
N ILE A 186 -21.40 -15.71 13.05
CA ILE A 186 -22.75 -16.19 13.34
C ILE A 186 -22.59 -17.71 13.48
N ILE A 187 -22.49 -18.17 14.72
CA ILE A 187 -22.55 -19.61 15.07
C ILE A 187 -24.02 -19.99 15.15
#